data_AF-C5M1H9-F1
#
_entry.id   AF-C5M1H9-F1
#
_cell.length_a   1.000
_cell.length_b   1.000
_cell.length_c   1.000
_cell.angle_alpha   90.00
_cell.angle_beta   90.00
_cell.angle_gamma   90.00
#
_symmetry.space_group_name_H-M   'P 1'
#
loop_
_entity.id
_entity.type
_entity.pdbx_description
1 polymer ?
#
loop_
_entity_poly.entity_id
_entity_poly.type
_entity_poly.pdbx_seq_one_letter_code
_entity_poly.pdbx_strand_id
1 'polypeptide(L)'
;MLCMRGFEPLDEAAGRWLLPQVGRVISPVLIEVETEESRNVDGVMAQYTASTRELLARKEAADGLKTEVRITLPSDWPMAKAKVQVSPIPGVPSSRNQKLALAVLREMTRAGMAPALRIWSANVERIFDGVEPCNKPEDDLSAL
;
A
#
# COMPACT_ATOMS: atom_id res chain seq x y z
N MET A 1 -24.47 15.27 27.06
CA MET A 1 -24.64 13.87 26.62
C MET A 1 -25.30 13.93 25.24
N LEU A 2 -24.50 13.88 24.16
CA LEU A 2 -24.99 13.95 22.78
C LEU A 2 -25.35 12.53 22.34
N CYS A 3 -26.65 12.25 22.20
CA CYS A 3 -27.12 11.01 21.59
C CYS A 3 -26.62 10.96 20.16
N MET A 4 -25.72 10.02 19.85
CA MET A 4 -25.39 9.71 18.46
C MET A 4 -26.66 9.13 17.82
N ARG A 5 -27.37 9.95 17.04
CA ARG A 5 -28.38 9.45 16.11
C ARG A 5 -27.69 8.42 15.23
N GLY A 6 -28.19 7.19 15.28
CA GLY A 6 -27.70 6.08 14.46
C GLY A 6 -27.63 6.51 13.01
N PHE A 7 -26.53 6.16 12.36
CA PHE A 7 -26.35 6.36 10.93
C PHE A 7 -27.43 5.54 10.22
N GLU A 8 -28.46 6.19 9.68
CA GLU A 8 -29.45 5.49 8.86
C GLU A 8 -28.75 5.05 7.56
N PRO A 9 -28.87 3.78 7.16
CA PRO A 9 -28.29 3.32 5.90
C PRO A 9 -28.90 4.12 4.76
N LEU A 10 -28.05 4.65 3.88
CA LEU A 10 -28.48 5.32 2.65
C LEU A 10 -29.40 4.39 1.87
N ASP A 11 -30.56 4.89 1.45
CA ASP A 11 -31.42 4.13 0.56
C ASP A 11 -30.70 3.86 -0.78
N GLU A 12 -31.09 2.79 -1.48
CA GLU A 12 -30.41 2.35 -2.70
C GLU A 12 -30.45 3.42 -3.81
N ALA A 13 -31.48 4.25 -3.85
CA ALA A 13 -31.62 5.32 -4.84
C ALA A 13 -30.66 6.49 -4.56
N ALA A 14 -30.50 6.86 -3.28
CA ALA A 14 -29.52 7.82 -2.81
C ALA A 14 -28.10 7.34 -3.11
N GLY A 15 -27.82 6.05 -2.90
CA GLY A 15 -26.52 5.45 -3.24
C GLY A 15 -26.17 5.60 -4.73
N ARG A 16 -27.13 5.36 -5.63
CA ARG A 16 -26.92 5.52 -7.09
C ARG A 16 -26.58 6.96 -7.49
N TRP A 17 -27.15 7.95 -6.81
CA TRP A 17 -26.86 9.36 -7.09
C TRP A 17 -25.56 9.85 -6.42
N LEU A 18 -25.26 9.36 -5.20
CA LEU A 18 -24.12 9.80 -4.41
C LEU A 18 -22.78 9.20 -4.88
N LEU A 19 -22.75 7.94 -5.32
CA LEU A 19 -21.50 7.27 -5.73
C LEU A 19 -20.70 8.06 -6.80
N PRO A 20 -21.32 8.59 -7.87
CA PRO A 20 -20.63 9.46 -8.82
C PRO A 20 -20.09 10.76 -8.18
N GLN A 21 -20.81 11.33 -7.21
CA GLN A 21 -20.38 12.54 -6.51
C GLN A 21 -19.19 12.29 -5.58
N VAL A 22 -19.18 11.12 -4.92
CA VAL A 22 -18.03 10.69 -4.11
C VAL A 22 -16.77 10.61 -4.98
N GLY A 23 -16.86 9.92 -6.14
CA GLY A 23 -15.73 9.80 -7.06
C GLY A 23 -15.23 11.15 -7.62
N ARG A 24 -16.15 12.09 -7.86
CA ARG A 24 -15.83 13.38 -8.48
C ARG A 24 -15.34 14.44 -7.49
N VAL A 25 -15.91 14.48 -6.30
CA VAL A 25 -15.71 15.60 -5.35
C VAL A 25 -14.88 15.16 -4.15
N ILE A 26 -15.17 13.99 -3.58
CA ILE A 26 -14.56 13.53 -2.32
C ILE A 26 -13.26 12.78 -2.59
N SER A 27 -13.25 11.89 -3.58
CA SER A 27 -12.12 11.02 -3.92
C SER A 27 -10.82 11.80 -4.14
N PRO A 28 -10.78 12.90 -4.93
CA PRO A 28 -9.53 13.61 -5.18
C PRO A 28 -8.91 14.20 -3.91
N VAL A 29 -9.74 14.82 -3.06
CA VAL A 29 -9.30 15.44 -1.79
C VAL A 29 -8.80 14.38 -0.82
N LEU A 30 -9.53 13.26 -0.68
CA LEU A 30 -9.10 12.16 0.17
C LEU A 30 -7.76 11.58 -0.28
N ILE A 31 -7.59 11.37 -1.59
CA ILE A 31 -6.34 10.84 -2.14
C ILE A 31 -5.18 11.80 -1.89
N GLU A 32 -5.38 13.11 -2.06
CA GLU A 32 -4.35 14.10 -1.79
C GLU A 32 -3.85 14.02 -0.35
N VAL A 33 -4.77 14.02 0.63
CA VAL A 33 -4.43 13.89 2.05
C VAL A 33 -3.73 12.55 2.35
N GLU A 34 -4.32 11.43 1.93
CA GLU A 34 -3.76 10.10 2.23
C GLU A 34 -2.39 9.89 1.58
N THR A 35 -2.17 10.40 0.38
CA THR A 35 -0.89 10.25 -0.33
C THR A 35 0.20 11.15 0.23
N GLU A 36 -0.16 12.34 0.74
CA GLU A 36 0.78 13.20 1.45
C GLU A 36 1.25 12.56 2.77
N GLU A 37 0.32 12.05 3.57
CA GLU A 37 0.64 11.31 4.81
C GLU A 37 1.45 10.03 4.56
N SER A 38 1.31 9.44 3.37
CA SER A 38 1.97 8.18 3.00
C SER A 38 3.32 8.37 2.32
N ARG A 39 3.73 9.60 2.01
CA ARG A 39 4.90 9.89 1.16
C ARG A 39 6.20 9.32 1.71
N ASN A 40 6.39 9.38 3.03
CA ASN A 40 7.52 8.78 3.72
C ASN A 40 7.06 8.20 5.06
N VAL A 41 7.04 6.87 5.14
CA VAL A 41 6.60 6.16 6.34
C VAL A 41 7.55 5.02 6.63
N ASP A 42 8.24 5.05 7.77
CA ASP A 42 9.10 3.96 8.25
C ASP A 42 10.08 3.43 7.17
N GLY A 43 10.75 4.35 6.48
CA GLY A 43 11.70 4.03 5.40
C GLY A 43 11.06 3.64 4.06
N VAL A 44 9.73 3.64 3.95
CA VAL A 44 9.00 3.48 2.70
C VAL A 44 8.93 4.82 1.98
N MET A 45 9.35 4.83 0.71
CA MET A 45 9.19 5.96 -0.19
C MET A 45 7.99 5.71 -1.10
N ALA A 46 6.94 6.52 -0.97
CA ALA A 46 5.73 6.40 -1.79
C ALA A 46 5.57 7.56 -2.76
N GLN A 47 5.16 7.23 -3.99
CA GLN A 47 4.91 8.20 -5.05
C GLN A 47 3.55 7.94 -5.68
N TYR A 48 2.67 8.96 -5.62
CA TYR A 48 1.38 8.92 -6.28
C TYR A 48 1.43 9.54 -7.67
N THR A 49 0.77 8.90 -8.63
CA THR A 49 0.59 9.38 -9.99
C THR A 49 -0.90 9.59 -10.26
N ALA A 50 -1.32 10.86 -10.34
CA ALA A 50 -2.73 11.23 -10.47
C ALA A 50 -3.37 10.76 -11.79
N SER A 51 -2.62 10.75 -12.90
CA SER A 51 -3.13 10.35 -14.21
C SER A 51 -3.51 8.87 -14.29
N THR A 52 -2.78 8.01 -13.57
CA THR A 52 -3.05 6.56 -13.50
C THR A 52 -3.75 6.13 -12.21
N ARG A 53 -3.96 7.07 -11.28
CA ARG A 53 -4.47 6.82 -9.92
C ARG A 53 -3.68 5.72 -9.20
N GLU A 54 -2.36 5.75 -9.37
CA GLU A 54 -1.46 4.72 -8.86
C GLU A 54 -0.55 5.29 -7.76
N LEU A 55 -0.53 4.64 -6.60
CA LEU A 55 0.47 4.83 -5.57
C LEU A 55 1.49 3.69 -5.67
N LEU A 56 2.74 4.05 -5.95
CA LEU A 56 3.87 3.13 -5.95
C LEU A 56 4.72 3.38 -4.71
N ALA A 57 4.78 2.40 -3.82
CA ALA A 57 5.59 2.45 -2.61
C ALA A 57 6.76 1.48 -2.71
N ARG A 58 7.95 1.95 -2.33
CA ARG A 58 9.21 1.22 -2.43
C ARG A 58 9.90 1.16 -1.08
N LYS A 59 10.50 0.02 -0.80
CA LYS A 59 11.35 -0.20 0.36
C LYS A 59 12.62 -0.94 -0.06
N GLU A 60 13.75 -0.49 0.44
CA GLU A 60 15.02 -1.17 0.30
C GLU A 60 15.32 -1.92 1.60
N ALA A 61 15.55 -3.23 1.50
CA ALA A 61 15.99 -4.05 2.62
C ALA A 61 17.50 -3.89 2.85
N ALA A 62 18.00 -4.38 4.00
CA ALA A 62 19.38 -4.18 4.42
C ALA A 62 20.44 -4.77 3.46
N ASP A 63 20.07 -5.75 2.64
CA ASP A 63 20.89 -6.39 1.61
C ASP A 63 20.84 -5.67 0.24
N GLY A 64 20.17 -4.52 0.16
CA GLY A 64 19.95 -3.75 -1.07
C GLY A 64 18.81 -4.29 -1.93
N LEU A 65 18.07 -5.31 -1.46
CA LEU A 65 16.91 -5.82 -2.19
C LEU A 65 15.77 -4.80 -2.15
N LYS A 66 15.27 -4.46 -3.34
CA LYS A 66 14.15 -3.52 -3.50
C LYS A 66 12.84 -4.28 -3.61
N THR A 67 11.93 -4.03 -2.67
CA THR A 67 10.56 -4.53 -2.70
C THR A 67 9.60 -3.39 -3.00
N GLU A 68 8.59 -3.64 -3.82
CA GLU A 68 7.61 -2.64 -4.23
C GLU A 68 6.19 -3.13 -3.97
N VAL A 69 5.31 -2.20 -3.60
CA VAL A 69 3.86 -2.40 -3.61
C VAL A 69 3.22 -1.32 -4.47
N ARG A 70 2.41 -1.76 -5.42
CA ARG A 70 1.61 -0.93 -6.31
C ARG A 70 0.16 -1.00 -5.88
N ILE A 71 -0.44 0.16 -5.67
CA ILE A 71 -1.85 0.33 -5.31
C ILE A 71 -2.52 1.16 -6.41
N THR A 72 -3.47 0.57 -7.12
CA THR A 72 -4.27 1.26 -8.15
C THR A 72 -5.66 1.56 -7.58
N LEU A 73 -6.01 2.84 -7.53
CA LEU A 73 -7.26 3.33 -6.96
C LEU A 73 -8.32 3.48 -8.06
N PRO A 74 -9.51 2.87 -7.90
CA PRO A 74 -10.59 3.05 -8.85
C PRO A 74 -11.16 4.49 -8.77
N SER A 75 -11.92 4.91 -9.78
CA SER A 75 -12.49 6.28 -9.88
C SER A 75 -13.40 6.66 -8.72
N ASP A 76 -14.02 5.66 -8.12
CA ASP A 76 -14.97 5.71 -7.01
C ASP A 76 -14.36 5.32 -5.66
N TRP A 77 -13.02 5.31 -5.54
CA TRP A 77 -12.33 5.21 -4.25
C TRP A 77 -12.84 6.32 -3.28
N PRO A 78 -13.15 6.02 -2.00
CA PRO A 78 -12.92 4.76 -1.28
C PRO A 78 -14.10 3.77 -1.29
N MET A 79 -15.12 4.00 -2.13
CA MET A 79 -16.33 3.16 -2.18
C MET A 79 -16.09 1.82 -2.90
N ALA A 80 -15.18 1.80 -3.88
CA ALA A 80 -14.72 0.56 -4.51
C ALA A 80 -13.32 0.16 -4.04
N LYS A 81 -13.05 -1.15 -4.12
CA LYS A 81 -11.79 -1.73 -3.67
C LYS A 81 -10.65 -1.35 -4.60
N ALA A 82 -9.54 -0.90 -4.00
CA ALA A 82 -8.28 -0.74 -4.70
C ALA A 82 -7.72 -2.09 -5.18
N LYS A 83 -6.93 -2.06 -6.24
CA LYS A 83 -6.12 -3.21 -6.68
C LYS A 83 -4.73 -3.08 -6.08
N VAL A 84 -4.28 -4.10 -5.35
CA VAL A 84 -2.95 -4.13 -4.74
C VAL A 84 -2.10 -5.22 -5.37
N GLN A 85 -0.87 -4.88 -5.75
CA GLN A 85 0.11 -5.79 -6.32
C GLN A 85 1.43 -5.61 -5.59
N VAL A 86 2.01 -6.70 -5.10
CA VAL A 86 3.35 -6.70 -4.49
C VAL A 86 4.32 -7.30 -5.51
N SER A 87 5.46 -6.66 -5.71
CA SER A 87 6.49 -7.18 -6.63
C SER A 87 6.99 -8.55 -6.14
N PRO A 88 7.35 -9.47 -7.06
CA PRO A 88 7.95 -10.73 -6.67
C PRO A 88 9.23 -10.50 -5.88
N ILE A 89 9.27 -11.02 -4.66
CA ILE A 89 10.47 -11.04 -3.82
C ILE A 89 11.23 -12.36 -4.12
N PRO A 90 12.52 -12.31 -4.49
CA PRO A 90 13.33 -13.51 -4.69
C PRO A 90 13.31 -14.43 -3.47
N GLY A 91 13.22 -15.74 -3.70
CA GLY A 91 13.13 -16.74 -2.63
C GLY A 91 11.78 -16.80 -1.89
N VAL A 92 10.83 -15.91 -2.21
CA VAL A 92 9.52 -15.87 -1.56
C VAL A 92 8.45 -16.49 -2.47
N PRO A 93 7.66 -17.47 -1.96
CA PRO A 93 6.55 -18.04 -2.72
C PRO A 93 5.51 -16.98 -3.12
N SER A 94 4.96 -17.10 -4.33
CA SER A 94 3.94 -16.16 -4.85
C SER A 94 2.72 -16.02 -3.94
N SER A 95 2.33 -17.10 -3.25
CA SER A 95 1.23 -17.10 -2.27
C SER A 95 1.48 -16.18 -1.07
N ARG A 96 2.75 -15.98 -0.68
CA ARG A 96 3.12 -15.03 0.38
C ARG A 96 2.95 -13.59 -0.11
N ASN A 97 3.33 -13.28 -1.35
CA ASN A 97 3.11 -11.95 -1.93
C ASN A 97 1.62 -11.62 -2.06
N GLN A 98 0.78 -12.61 -2.40
CA GLN A 98 -0.69 -12.45 -2.39
C GLN A 98 -1.24 -12.15 -1.00
N LYS A 99 -0.73 -12.81 0.05
CA LYS A 99 -1.11 -12.52 1.45
C LYS A 99 -0.71 -11.10 1.86
N LEU A 100 0.46 -10.62 1.44
CA LEU A 100 0.88 -9.24 1.67
C LEU A 100 -0.04 -8.23 0.98
N ALA A 101 -0.36 -8.46 -0.29
CA ALA A 101 -1.30 -7.62 -1.04
C ALA A 101 -2.68 -7.55 -0.36
N LEU A 102 -3.17 -8.68 0.16
CA LEU A 102 -4.43 -8.74 0.90
C LEU A 102 -4.36 -7.98 2.24
N ALA A 103 -3.25 -8.08 2.96
CA ALA A 103 -3.04 -7.35 4.21
C ALA A 103 -3.05 -5.83 3.98
N VAL A 104 -2.36 -5.36 2.94
CA VAL A 104 -2.37 -3.95 2.54
C VAL A 104 -3.78 -3.50 2.17
N LEU A 105 -4.48 -4.25 1.31
CA LEU A 105 -5.84 -3.90 0.90
C LEU A 105 -6.79 -3.79 2.10
N ARG A 106 -6.71 -4.76 3.03
CA ARG A 106 -7.55 -4.77 4.23
C ARG A 106 -7.27 -3.56 5.13
N GLU A 107 -6.00 -3.24 5.34
CA GLU A 107 -5.64 -2.12 6.21
C GLU A 107 -5.97 -0.78 5.56
N MET A 108 -5.79 -0.63 4.25
CA MET A 108 -6.22 0.56 3.51
C MET A 108 -7.70 0.87 3.72
N THR A 109 -8.57 -0.14 3.63
CA THR A 109 -10.00 0.04 3.84
C THR A 109 -10.36 0.37 5.31
N ARG A 110 -9.50 0.00 6.26
CA ARG A 110 -9.74 0.19 7.69
C ARG A 110 -9.21 1.53 8.22
N ALA A 111 -8.03 1.92 7.78
CA ALA A 111 -7.22 2.95 8.43
C ALA A 111 -6.47 3.88 7.44
N GLY A 112 -6.63 3.69 6.12
CA GLY A 112 -5.99 4.53 5.10
C GLY A 112 -4.62 4.02 4.62
N MET A 113 -4.03 4.75 3.67
CA MET A 113 -2.79 4.35 2.98
C MET A 113 -1.57 4.24 3.91
N ALA A 114 -1.33 5.23 4.78
CA ALA A 114 -0.12 5.26 5.59
C ALA A 114 -0.03 4.06 6.56
N PRO A 115 -1.06 3.71 7.35
CA PRO A 115 -1.04 2.49 8.16
C PRO A 115 -0.85 1.21 7.33
N ALA A 116 -1.44 1.13 6.14
CA ALA A 116 -1.27 -0.01 5.26
C ALA A 116 0.18 -0.19 4.79
N LEU A 117 0.86 0.93 4.47
CA LEU A 117 2.28 0.91 4.12
C LEU A 117 3.16 0.51 5.31
N ARG A 118 2.82 0.92 6.55
CA ARG A 118 3.51 0.45 7.76
C ARG A 118 3.42 -1.06 7.92
N ILE A 119 2.22 -1.62 7.77
CA ILE A 119 2.01 -3.07 7.84
C ILE A 119 2.83 -3.79 6.77
N TRP A 120 2.82 -3.30 5.54
CA TRP A 120 3.64 -3.88 4.47
C TRP A 120 5.13 -3.82 4.82
N SER A 121 5.62 -2.64 5.22
CA SER A 121 7.01 -2.38 5.60
C SER A 121 7.51 -3.36 6.68
N ALA A 122 6.73 -3.56 7.74
CA ALA A 122 7.07 -4.47 8.83
C ALA A 122 7.02 -5.95 8.41
N ASN A 123 6.12 -6.32 7.48
CA ASN A 123 6.09 -7.68 6.95
C ASN A 123 7.26 -7.96 6.01
N VAL A 124 7.69 -6.96 5.23
CA VAL A 124 8.90 -7.05 4.42
C VAL A 124 10.12 -7.28 5.31
N GLU A 125 10.29 -6.51 6.39
CA GLU A 125 11.38 -6.74 7.37
C GLU A 125 11.36 -8.16 7.93
N ARG A 126 10.19 -8.66 8.34
CA ARG A 126 10.03 -10.04 8.86
C ARG A 126 10.31 -11.14 7.83
N ILE A 127 10.32 -10.83 6.54
CA ILE A 127 10.74 -11.80 5.52
C ILE A 127 12.26 -11.98 5.56
N PHE A 128 12.99 -10.90 5.85
CA PHE A 128 14.46 -10.86 5.87
C PHE A 128 15.06 -11.04 7.27
N ASP A 129 14.25 -10.97 8.31
CA ASP A 129 14.68 -11.23 9.69
C ASP A 129 15.21 -12.68 9.81
N GLY A 130 16.50 -12.80 10.11
CA GLY A 130 17.22 -14.09 10.18
C GLY A 130 17.76 -14.64 8.85
N VAL A 131 17.67 -13.89 7.75
CA VAL A 131 18.35 -14.23 6.49
C VAL A 131 19.75 -13.63 6.51
N GLU A 132 20.78 -14.48 6.58
CA GLU A 132 22.16 -14.01 6.46
C GLU A 132 22.38 -13.39 5.07
N PRO A 133 23.04 -12.23 4.97
CA PRO A 133 23.39 -11.66 3.68
C PRO A 133 24.26 -12.68 2.94
N CYS A 134 23.95 -12.94 1.68
CA CYS A 134 24.82 -13.76 0.85
C CYS A 134 26.19 -13.07 0.81
N ASN A 135 27.20 -13.65 1.45
CA ASN A 135 28.58 -13.21 1.30
C ASN A 135 28.85 -13.12 -0.20
N LYS A 136 28.99 -11.90 -0.72
CA LYS A 136 29.63 -11.74 -2.02
C LYS A 136 31.02 -12.33 -1.83
N PRO A 137 31.49 -13.26 -2.67
CA PRO A 137 32.92 -13.54 -2.70
C PRO A 137 33.58 -12.19 -2.98
N GLU A 138 34.24 -11.63 -1.96
CA GLU A 138 35.17 -10.56 -2.17
C GLU A 138 36.16 -11.09 -3.19
N ASP A 139 36.37 -10.32 -4.25
CA ASP A 139 37.31 -10.63 -5.30
C ASP A 139 38.69 -10.92 -4.67
N ASP A 140 39.04 -12.20 -4.60
CA ASP A 140 40.39 -12.72 -4.41
C ASP A 140 41.27 -12.39 -5.64
N LEU A 141 41.34 -11.10 -5.99
CA LEU A 141 42.18 -10.56 -7.07
C LEU A 141 43.33 -9.69 -6.51
N SER A 142 43.79 -9.98 -5.30
CA SER A 142 45.02 -9.40 -4.74
C SER A 142 46.17 -10.40 -4.58
N ALA A 143 46.08 -11.58 -5.20
CA ALA A 143 47.19 -12.52 -5.30
C ALA A 143 47.29 -13.11 -6.70
N LEU A 144 47.85 -12.34 -7.65
CA LEU A 144 48.66 -12.82 -8.79
C LEU A 144 49.42 -11.65 -9.44
#